data_AF-A0A1M3CVX3-F1
#
_entry.id   AF-A0A1M3CVX3-F1
#
_cell.length_a   1.000
_cell.length_b   1.000
_cell.length_c   1.000
_cell.angle_alpha   90.00
_cell.angle_beta   90.00
_cell.angle_gamma   90.00
#
_symmetry.space_group_name_H-M   'P 1'
#
loop_
_entity.id
_entity.type
_entity.pdbx_description
1 polymer ?
#
loop_
_entity_poly.entity_id
_entity_poly.type
_entity_poly.pdbx_seq_one_letter_code
_entity_poly.pdbx_strand_id
1 'polypeptide(L)'
;MKDFYDLWTILKSHEIQTEKLSVTIHEVFANRKTPLKRPIAFTAEFYDSKETQQRWINFLSAMGKPQIKFEDVISEPSKSICGFFGEI
;
A
#
# COMPACT_ATOMS: atom_id res chain seq x y z
N MET A 1 -4.32 6.02 -6.09
CA MET A 1 -5.55 5.60 -5.36
C MET A 1 -5.96 4.20 -5.77
N LYS A 2 -6.16 3.94 -7.07
CA LYS A 2 -6.41 2.59 -7.61
C LYS A 2 -5.44 1.53 -7.09
N ASP A 3 -4.13 1.78 -7.21
CA ASP A 3 -3.11 0.80 -6.81
C ASP A 3 -3.23 0.41 -5.32
N PHE A 4 -3.59 1.35 -4.44
CA PHE A 4 -3.82 1.05 -3.01
C PHE A 4 -5.03 0.15 -2.80
N TYR A 5 -6.14 0.43 -3.50
CA TYR A 5 -7.35 -0.38 -3.43
C TYR A 5 -7.12 -1.80 -3.98
N ASP A 6 -6.42 -1.91 -5.11
CA ASP A 6 -6.08 -3.20 -5.71
C ASP A 6 -5.18 -4.01 -4.79
N LEU A 7 -4.11 -3.40 -4.25
CA LEU A 7 -3.20 -4.07 -3.32
C LEU A 7 -3.93 -4.57 -2.08
N TRP A 8 -4.77 -3.73 -1.46
CA TRP A 8 -5.58 -4.12 -0.31
C TRP A 8 -6.55 -5.26 -0.65
N THR A 9 -7.21 -5.21 -1.80
CA THR A 9 -8.13 -6.26 -2.24
C THR A 9 -7.41 -7.58 -2.48
N ILE A 10 -6.23 -7.55 -3.10
CA ILE A 10 -5.40 -8.74 -3.34
C ILE A 10 -4.96 -9.36 -2.01
N LEU A 11 -4.46 -8.54 -1.08
CA LEU A 11 -4.02 -8.96 0.25
C LEU A 11 -5.17 -9.56 1.09
N LYS A 12 -6.40 -9.05 0.94
CA LYS A 12 -7.58 -9.60 1.61
C LYS A 12 -8.09 -10.90 1.00
N SER A 13 -7.99 -11.02 -0.32
CA SER A 13 -8.67 -12.10 -1.06
C SER A 13 -7.78 -13.32 -1.26
N HIS A 14 -6.47 -13.19 -1.05
CA HIS A 14 -5.49 -14.24 -1.32
C HIS A 14 -4.53 -14.41 -0.14
N GLU A 15 -4.19 -15.66 0.16
CA GLU A 15 -3.09 -15.97 1.05
C GLU A 15 -1.77 -15.67 0.35
N ILE A 16 -1.02 -14.69 0.84
CA ILE A 16 0.27 -14.31 0.28
C ILE A 16 1.40 -14.91 1.12
N GLN A 17 2.31 -15.63 0.47
CA GLN A 17 3.54 -16.09 1.09
C GLN A 17 4.50 -14.90 1.26
N THR A 18 4.50 -14.33 2.46
CA THR A 18 5.26 -13.14 2.85
C THR A 18 6.75 -13.23 2.48
N GLU A 19 7.38 -14.39 2.63
CA GLU A 19 8.78 -14.64 2.28
C GLU A 19 9.05 -14.50 0.77
N LYS A 20 8.19 -15.11 -0.07
CA LYS A 20 8.29 -14.99 -1.53
C LYS A 20 8.02 -13.57 -1.98
N LEU A 21 7.02 -12.91 -1.39
CA LEU A 21 6.70 -11.53 -1.70
C LEU A 21 7.89 -10.60 -1.39
N SER A 22 8.58 -10.81 -0.26
CA SER A 22 9.79 -10.05 0.09
C SER A 22 10.85 -10.17 -0.99
N VAL A 23 11.21 -11.39 -1.37
CA VAL A 23 12.23 -11.66 -2.41
C VAL A 23 11.85 -10.99 -3.72
N THR A 24 10.60 -11.16 -4.16
CA THR A 24 10.11 -10.54 -5.40
C THR A 24 10.16 -9.01 -5.34
N ILE A 25 9.80 -8.39 -4.21
CA ILE A 25 9.90 -6.93 -4.03
C ILE A 25 11.37 -6.49 -4.18
N HIS A 26 12.30 -7.17 -3.51
CA HIS A 26 13.73 -6.85 -3.62
C HIS A 26 14.25 -6.96 -5.06
N GLU A 27 13.90 -8.04 -5.76
CA GLU A 27 14.28 -8.26 -7.16
C GLU A 27 13.71 -7.19 -8.10
N VAL A 28 12.43 -6.83 -7.93
CA VAL A 28 11.79 -5.79 -8.77
C VAL A 28 12.46 -4.44 -8.59
N PHE A 29 12.80 -4.05 -7.35
CA PHE A 29 13.49 -2.79 -7.08
C PHE A 29 14.94 -2.81 -7.61
N ALA A 30 15.66 -3.91 -7.42
CA ALA A 30 17.00 -4.11 -7.97
C ALA A 30 17.03 -4.02 -9.50
N ASN A 31 16.10 -4.71 -10.17
CA ASN A 31 15.95 -4.68 -11.63
C ASN A 31 15.63 -3.27 -12.16
N ARG A 32 14.86 -2.49 -11.40
CA ARG A 32 14.54 -1.10 -11.72
C ARG A 32 15.66 -0.12 -11.34
N LYS A 33 16.73 -0.59 -10.69
CA LYS A 33 17.82 0.25 -10.14
C LYS A 33 17.30 1.34 -9.20
N THR A 34 16.22 1.04 -8.48
CA THR A 34 15.60 1.96 -7.52
C THR A 34 15.90 1.46 -6.11
N PRO A 35 16.41 2.31 -5.20
CA PRO A 35 16.65 1.89 -3.83
C PRO A 35 15.33 1.55 -3.13
N LEU A 36 15.30 0.40 -2.45
CA LEU A 36 14.17 0.01 -1.63
C LEU A 36 14.18 0.87 -0.35
N LYS A 37 13.22 1.79 -0.23
CA LYS A 37 13.04 2.66 0.93
C LYS A 37 11.60 2.53 1.44
N ARG A 38 11.39 2.78 2.73
CA ARG A 38 10.05 2.82 3.31
C ARG A 38 9.16 3.79 2.50
N PRO A 39 8.03 3.35 1.95
CA PRO A 39 7.14 4.23 1.19
C PRO A 39 6.54 5.30 2.10
N ILE A 40 6.57 6.55 1.65
CA ILE A 40 5.86 7.65 2.32
C ILE A 40 4.36 7.38 2.42
N ALA A 41 3.81 6.56 1.51
CA ALA A 41 2.40 6.23 1.49
C ALA A 41 1.92 5.49 2.76
N PHE A 42 2.84 4.94 3.55
CA PHE A 42 2.54 4.23 4.80
C PHE A 42 2.68 5.10 6.05
N THR A 43 3.00 6.40 5.90
CA THR A 43 3.07 7.32 7.04
C THR A 43 1.73 7.98 7.31
N ALA A 44 1.46 8.28 8.58
CA ALA A 44 0.28 9.03 9.01
C ALA A 44 0.17 10.38 8.29
N GLU A 45 1.30 11.07 8.12
CA GLU A 45 1.37 12.33 7.39
C GLU A 45 0.80 12.22 5.97
N PHE A 46 1.02 11.09 5.28
CA PHE A 46 0.50 10.90 3.93
C PHE A 46 -0.98 10.57 3.95
N TYR A 47 -1.40 9.56 4.73
CA TYR A 47 -2.78 9.09 4.68
C TYR A 47 -3.75 10.02 5.41
N ASP A 48 -3.34 10.76 6.44
CA ASP A 48 -4.19 11.73 7.15
C ASP A 48 -4.26 13.11 6.45
N SER A 49 -3.43 13.35 5.44
CA SER A 49 -3.48 14.61 4.73
C SER A 49 -4.84 14.81 4.04
N LYS A 50 -5.38 16.04 4.16
CA LYS A 50 -6.66 16.42 3.54
C LYS A 50 -6.67 16.16 2.04
N GLU A 51 -5.55 16.40 1.36
CA GLU A 51 -5.42 16.16 -0.08
C GLU A 51 -5.57 14.67 -0.42
N THR A 52 -4.87 13.79 0.29
CA THR A 52 -4.93 12.34 0.08
C THR A 52 -6.32 11.79 0.37
N GLN A 53 -6.94 12.23 1.47
CA GLN A 53 -8.31 11.85 1.81
C GLN A 53 -9.31 12.28 0.72
N GLN A 54 -9.19 13.51 0.21
CA GLN A 54 -10.07 13.97 -0.87
C GLN A 54 -9.89 13.16 -2.17
N ARG A 55 -8.64 12.88 -2.54
CA ARG A 55 -8.34 12.03 -3.71
C ARG A 55 -8.91 10.62 -3.54
N TRP A 56 -8.85 10.08 -2.33
CA TRP A 56 -9.39 8.77 -2.00
C TRP A 56 -10.93 8.73 -2.09
N ILE A 57 -11.60 9.72 -1.48
CA ILE A 57 -13.07 9.85 -1.55
C ILE A 57 -13.54 9.98 -3.00
N ASN A 58 -12.89 10.84 -3.79
CA ASN A 58 -13.23 11.03 -5.21
C ASN A 58 -13.05 9.73 -6.00
N PHE A 59 -11.98 8.99 -5.72
CA PHE A 59 -11.71 7.70 -6.36
C PHE A 59 -12.80 6.66 -6.02
N LEU A 60 -13.18 6.51 -4.75
CA LEU A 60 -14.25 5.58 -4.35
C LEU A 60 -15.61 5.96 -4.94
N SER A 61 -15.93 7.26 -4.95
CA SER A 61 -17.15 7.78 -5.55
C SER A 61 -17.22 7.49 -7.04
N ALA A 62 -16.11 7.67 -7.77
CA ALA A 62 -16.05 7.37 -9.20
C ALA A 62 -16.22 5.87 -9.51
N MET A 63 -15.83 4.98 -8.59
CA MET A 63 -16.02 3.54 -8.73
C MET A 63 -17.37 3.03 -8.21
N GLY A 64 -18.19 3.87 -7.60
CA GLY A 64 -19.46 3.46 -6.97
C GLY A 64 -19.26 2.49 -5.80
N LYS A 65 -18.14 2.58 -5.08
CA LYS A 65 -17.80 1.71 -3.95
C LYS A 65 -18.21 2.33 -2.61
N PRO A 66 -18.44 1.51 -1.56
CA PRO A 66 -18.68 2.04 -0.22
C PRO A 66 -17.50 2.90 0.26
N GLN A 67 -17.81 3.84 1.17
CA GLN A 67 -16.82 4.74 1.77
C GLN A 67 -15.88 3.97 2.72
N ILE A 68 -14.82 3.45 2.11
CA ILE A 68 -13.51 3.02 2.63
C ILE A 68 -12.77 4.08 3.44
N LYS A 69 -12.36 3.94 4.71
CA LYS A 69 -11.30 4.85 5.20
C LYS A 69 -9.97 4.48 4.53
N PHE A 70 -9.23 5.49 4.07
CA PHE A 70 -7.94 5.24 3.43
C PHE A 70 -6.91 4.61 4.39
N GLU A 71 -6.99 4.95 5.67
CA GLU A 71 -6.21 4.33 6.74
C GLU A 71 -6.39 2.80 6.78
N ASP A 72 -7.64 2.32 6.73
CA ASP A 72 -7.93 0.88 6.78
C ASP A 72 -7.30 0.13 5.61
N VAL A 73 -7.29 0.78 4.43
CA VAL A 73 -6.71 0.24 3.19
C VAL A 73 -5.19 0.18 3.25
N ILE A 74 -4.54 1.12 3.95
CA ILE A 74 -3.08 1.22 4.05
C ILE A 74 -2.52 0.42 5.23
N SER A 75 -3.26 0.32 6.34
CA SER A 75 -2.79 -0.32 7.56
C SER A 75 -2.54 -1.82 7.42
N GLU A 76 -3.27 -2.51 6.54
CA GLU A 76 -3.07 -3.94 6.27
C GLU A 76 -1.82 -4.23 5.42
N PRO A 77 -1.63 -3.55 4.25
CA PRO A 77 -0.37 -3.62 3.53
C PRO A 77 0.83 -3.18 4.37
N SER A 78 0.71 -2.12 5.18
CA SER A 78 1.85 -1.65 5.97
C SER A 78 2.30 -2.69 6.98
N LYS A 79 1.39 -3.38 7.69
CA LYS A 79 1.74 -4.50 8.58
C LYS A 79 2.45 -5.63 7.86
N SER A 80 2.01 -5.95 6.64
CA SER A 80 2.54 -7.08 5.86
C SER A 80 3.88 -6.76 5.20
N ILE A 81 4.11 -5.49 4.83
CA ILE A 81 5.24 -5.07 3.99
C ILE A 81 6.31 -4.31 4.81
N CYS A 82 5.99 -3.76 5.99
CA CYS A 82 6.98 -3.09 6.85
C CYS A 82 8.16 -3.99 7.21
N GLY A 83 7.95 -5.31 7.35
CA GLY A 83 9.03 -6.27 7.58
C GLY A 83 10.02 -6.44 6.42
N PHE A 84 9.72 -5.90 5.23
CA PHE A 84 10.59 -5.99 4.05
C PHE A 84 11.52 -4.79 3.90
N PHE A 85 11.14 -3.65 4.48
CA PHE A 85 11.99 -2.47 4.50
C PHE A 85 12.84 -2.58 5.76
N GLY A 86 14.06 -3.11 5.62
CA GLY A 86 14.97 -3.39 6.74
C GLY A 86 14.99 -2.27 7.79
N GLU A 87 15.06 -2.68 9.07
CA GLU A 87 15.32 -1.77 10.17
C GLU A 87 16.63 -1.02 9.89
N ILE A 88 16.60 0.31 10.07
CA ILE A 88 17.80 1.14 10.03
C ILE A 88 18.63 0.82 11.27
#